data_AF-A0AAV3PZM4-F1
#
_entry.id   AF-A0AAV3PZM4-F1
#
_cell.length_a   1.000
_cell.length_b   1.000
_cell.length_c   1.000
_cell.angle_alpha   90.00
_cell.angle_beta   90.00
_cell.angle_gamma   90.00
#
_symmetry.space_group_name_H-M   'P 1'
#
loop_
_entity.id
_entity.type
_entity.pdbx_description
1 polymer ?
#
loop_
_entity_poly.entity_id
_entity_poly.type
_entity_poly.pdbx_seq_one_letter_code
_entity_poly.pdbx_strand_id
1 'polypeptide(L)'
;MSPFEALYGYKPPLLSTSPHLKDVSTEAAAIIEQMRQITQLIKHNLYLAQERMKRLADLKRTDREFQIGDIVFLKLQPYRQNSVSLRKHLKLASKFYGPFKIIANIGLWHTSCNFLKNP
;
A
#
# COMPACT_ATOMS: atom_id res chain seq x y z
N MET A 1 -9.38 -2.56 16.20
CA MET A 1 -8.51 -3.54 16.86
C MET A 1 -7.09 -3.24 16.44
N SER A 2 -6.18 -2.95 17.38
CA SER A 2 -4.78 -2.69 17.01
C SER A 2 -4.10 -4.00 16.57
N PRO A 3 -3.08 -3.96 15.70
CA PRO A 3 -2.34 -5.17 15.34
C PRO A 3 -1.76 -5.93 16.54
N PHE A 4 -1.44 -5.22 17.63
CA PHE A 4 -0.99 -5.83 18.87
C PHE A 4 -2.10 -6.62 19.57
N GLU A 5 -3.29 -6.03 19.71
CA GLU A 5 -4.45 -6.66 20.35
C GLU A 5 -4.92 -7.88 19.55
N ALA A 6 -4.85 -7.81 18.23
CA ALA A 6 -5.12 -8.93 17.33
C ALA A 6 -4.20 -10.13 17.58
N LEU A 7 -2.92 -9.87 17.85
CA LEU A 7 -1.89 -10.90 18.01
C LEU A 7 -1.89 -11.52 19.42
N TYR A 8 -2.10 -10.69 20.44
CA TYR A 8 -1.90 -11.10 21.83
C TYR A 8 -3.19 -11.23 22.65
N GLY A 9 -4.33 -10.78 22.14
CA GLY A 9 -5.63 -10.92 22.81
C GLY A 9 -5.82 -10.03 24.05
N TYR A 10 -4.86 -9.15 24.34
CA TYR A 10 -4.97 -8.11 25.37
C TYR A 10 -4.54 -6.75 24.82
N LYS A 11 -5.03 -5.68 25.45
CA LYS A 11 -4.68 -4.31 25.04
C LYS A 11 -3.21 -4.03 25.34
N PRO A 12 -2.47 -3.37 24.43
CA PRO A 12 -1.07 -3.04 24.68
C PRO A 12 -0.94 -2.23 25.98
N PRO A 13 0.09 -2.51 26.81
CA PRO A 13 0.33 -1.73 28.02
C PRO A 13 0.53 -0.28 27.60
N LEU A 14 -0.43 0.57 27.95
CA LEU A 14 -0.35 1.99 27.70
C LEU A 14 0.79 2.51 28.56
N LEU A 15 1.88 2.99 27.94
CA LEU A 15 2.82 3.86 28.64
C LEU A 15 1.97 5.00 29.19
N SER A 16 1.92 5.12 30.52
CA SER A 16 1.09 6.12 31.20
C SER A 16 1.64 7.51 30.88
N THR A 17 1.29 8.05 29.72
CA THR A 17 1.33 9.48 29.43
C THR A 17 0.03 10.12 29.91
N SER A 18 -0.49 9.66 31.05
CA SER A 18 -1.19 10.56 31.94
C SER A 18 -0.15 10.97 32.97
N PRO A 19 0.35 12.21 32.92
CA PRO A 19 0.84 12.77 34.14
C PRO A 19 -0.38 12.83 35.06
N HIS A 20 -0.48 11.90 36.02
CA HIS A 20 -1.17 12.23 37.26
C HIS A 20 -0.29 13.23 38.04
N LEU A 21 0.12 14.31 37.38
CA LEU A 21 0.76 15.45 37.99
C LEU A 21 -0.39 16.20 38.62
N LYS A 22 -0.62 15.92 39.90
CA LYS A 22 -1.52 16.71 40.73
C LYS A 22 -1.06 18.18 40.79
N ASP A 23 0.19 18.44 40.41
CA ASP A 23 0.82 19.77 40.29
C ASP A 23 1.51 19.93 38.92
N VAL A 24 0.75 20.16 37.84
CA VAL A 24 1.34 20.61 36.57
C VAL A 24 1.54 22.12 36.65
N SER A 25 2.79 22.60 36.57
CA SER A 25 3.07 24.03 36.36
C SER A 25 2.29 24.52 35.13
N THR A 26 1.66 25.71 35.20
CA THR A 26 0.84 26.28 34.13
C THR A 26 1.56 26.32 32.77
N GLU A 27 2.89 26.50 32.79
CA GLU A 27 3.76 26.46 31.61
C GLU A 27 3.79 25.07 30.95
N ALA A 28 3.85 24.00 31.74
CA ALA A 28 3.85 22.63 31.23
C ALA A 28 2.50 22.27 30.60
N ALA A 29 1.38 22.78 31.13
CA ALA A 29 0.06 22.61 30.54
C ALA A 29 -0.04 23.29 29.16
N ALA A 30 0.46 24.52 29.05
CA ALA A 30 0.50 25.25 27.77
C ALA A 30 1.34 24.52 26.71
N ILE A 31 2.49 23.96 27.09
CA ILE A 31 3.33 23.17 26.17
C ILE A 31 2.59 21.93 25.67
N ILE A 32 1.88 21.21 26.56
CA ILE A 32 1.11 20.02 26.17
C ILE A 32 0.00 20.38 25.17
N GLU A 33 -0.68 21.52 25.35
CA GLU A 33 -1.70 21.99 24.42
C GLU A 33 -1.10 22.36 23.05
N GLN A 34 0.04 23.05 23.02
CA GLN A 34 0.77 23.34 21.78
C GLN A 34 1.19 22.05 21.06
N MET A 35 1.73 21.07 21.79
CA MET A 35 2.11 19.78 21.22
C MET A 35 0.91 19.02 20.65
N ARG A 36 -0.26 19.10 21.29
CA ARG A 36 -1.51 18.52 20.77
C ARG A 36 -1.92 19.17 19.46
N GLN A 37 -1.89 20.50 19.38
CA GLN A 37 -2.21 21.24 18.14
C GLN A 37 -1.25 20.87 17.00
N ILE A 38 0.06 20.82 17.28
CA ILE A 38 1.07 20.42 16.29
C ILE A 38 0.82 18.97 15.83
N THR A 39 0.54 18.06 16.76
CA THR A 39 0.26 16.66 16.44
C THR A 39 -0.98 16.51 15.56
N GLN A 40 -2.04 17.29 15.82
CA GLN A 40 -3.24 17.32 14.98
C GLN A 40 -2.93 17.81 13.56
N LEU A 41 -2.14 18.88 13.44
CA LEU A 41 -1.72 19.43 12.15
C LEU A 41 -0.88 18.42 11.35
N ILE A 42 0.08 17.75 12.00
CA ILE A 42 0.90 16.70 11.37
C ILE A 42 0.03 15.54 10.88
N LYS A 43 -0.92 15.06 11.70
CA LYS A 43 -1.84 13.99 11.30
C LYS A 43 -2.67 14.39 10.09
N HIS A 44 -3.19 15.62 10.07
CA HIS A 44 -3.96 16.13 8.95
C HIS A 44 -3.13 16.19 7.66
N ASN A 45 -1.90 16.73 7.73
CA ASN A 45 -1.01 16.80 6.57
C ASN A 45 -0.61 15.42 6.05
N LEU A 46 -0.34 14.46 6.94
CA LEU A 46 -0.05 13.08 6.55
C LEU A 46 -1.25 12.43 5.85
N TYR A 47 -2.46 12.66 6.36
CA TYR A 47 -3.69 12.17 5.72
C TYR A 47 -3.84 12.72 4.30
N LEU A 48 -3.70 14.04 4.12
CA LEU A 48 -3.78 14.67 2.79
C LEU A 48 -2.70 14.15 1.83
N ALA A 49 -1.48 13.93 2.33
CA ALA A 49 -0.41 13.35 1.52
C ALA A 49 -0.74 11.92 1.08
N GLN A 50 -1.28 11.09 1.98
CA GLN A 50 -1.73 9.73 1.65
C GLN A 50 -2.86 9.72 0.62
N GLU A 51 -3.85 10.60 0.75
CA GLU A 51 -4.92 10.75 -0.23
C GLU A 51 -4.38 11.16 -1.61
N ARG A 52 -3.44 12.12 -1.65
CA ARG A 52 -2.82 12.55 -2.91
C ARG A 52 -2.06 11.40 -3.57
N MET A 53 -1.28 10.65 -2.81
CA MET A 53 -0.55 9.48 -3.32
C MET A 53 -1.51 8.41 -3.85
N LYS A 54 -2.58 8.14 -3.11
CA LYS A 54 -3.62 7.18 -3.53
C LYS A 54 -4.28 7.62 -4.84
N ARG A 55 -4.75 8.88 -4.92
CA ARG A 55 -5.37 9.43 -6.14
C ARG A 55 -4.44 9.33 -7.35
N LEU A 56 -3.17 9.72 -7.19
CA LEU A 56 -2.18 9.64 -8.27
C LEU A 56 -1.87 8.20 -8.69
N ALA A 57 -1.86 7.26 -7.75
CA ALA A 57 -1.68 5.84 -8.05
C ALA A 57 -2.89 5.26 -8.78
N ASP A 58 -4.10 5.58 -8.33
CA ASP A 58 -5.34 5.07 -8.90
C ASP A 58 -5.62 5.65 -10.30
N LEU A 59 -5.25 6.90 -10.56
CA LEU A 59 -5.30 7.49 -11.91
C LEU A 59 -4.49 6.72 -12.96
N LYS A 60 -3.39 6.06 -12.55
CA LYS A 60 -2.54 5.26 -13.45
C LYS A 60 -2.97 3.80 -13.54
N ARG A 61 -3.85 3.33 -12.65
CA ARG A 61 -4.39 1.98 -12.69
C ARG A 61 -5.61 2.00 -13.59
N THR A 62 -5.51 1.31 -14.72
CA THR A 62 -6.67 0.98 -15.53
C THR A 62 -6.97 -0.50 -15.33
N ASP A 63 -8.20 -0.81 -14.94
CA ASP A 63 -8.69 -2.18 -14.98
C ASP A 63 -8.73 -2.60 -16.44
N ARG A 64 -7.91 -3.60 -16.78
CA ARG A 64 -7.85 -4.18 -18.12
C ARG A 64 -8.54 -5.53 -18.05
N GLU A 65 -9.73 -5.58 -18.63
CA GLU A 65 -10.44 -6.83 -18.83
C GLU A 65 -10.03 -7.41 -20.18
N PHE A 66 -9.80 -8.71 -20.21
CA PHE A 66 -9.47 -9.43 -21.43
C PHE A 66 -10.47 -10.57 -21.63
N GLN A 67 -10.86 -10.80 -22.87
CA GLN A 67 -11.81 -11.85 -23.23
C GLN A 67 -11.08 -13.09 -23.76
N ILE A 68 -11.75 -14.23 -23.69
CA ILE A 68 -11.25 -15.47 -24.29
C ILE A 68 -11.16 -15.25 -25.80
N GLY A 69 -9.98 -15.52 -26.37
CA GLY A 69 -9.71 -15.30 -27.78
C GLY A 69 -8.89 -14.06 -28.11
N ASP A 70 -8.76 -13.11 -27.17
CA ASP A 70 -7.91 -11.94 -27.36
C ASP A 70 -6.42 -12.33 -27.48
N ILE A 71 -5.69 -11.55 -28.28
CA ILE A 71 -4.25 -11.70 -28.45
C ILE A 71 -3.56 -10.63 -27.61
N VAL A 72 -2.80 -11.07 -26.61
CA VAL A 72 -2.12 -10.20 -25.66
C VAL A 72 -0.63 -10.47 -25.59
N PHE A 73 0.15 -9.44 -25.25
CA PHE A 73 1.57 -9.57 -24.98
C PHE A 73 1.82 -9.77 -23.47
N LEU A 74 2.66 -10.75 -23.12
CA LEU A 74 2.95 -11.08 -21.71
C LEU A 74 4.20 -10.35 -21.21
N LYS A 75 4.12 -9.81 -20.00
CA LYS A 75 5.28 -9.28 -19.27
C LYS A 75 5.75 -10.31 -18.25
N LEU A 76 6.77 -11.08 -18.61
CA LEU A 76 7.32 -12.14 -17.75
C LEU A 76 8.52 -11.64 -16.95
N GLN A 77 8.80 -12.28 -15.81
CA GLN A 77 10.04 -12.07 -15.07
C GLN A 77 11.11 -13.01 -15.63
N PRO A 78 12.15 -12.49 -16.32
CA PRO A 78 13.09 -13.34 -17.06
C PRO A 78 13.73 -14.42 -16.20
N TYR A 79 14.18 -14.08 -15.00
CA TYR A 79 14.89 -15.01 -14.10
C TYR A 79 14.02 -16.11 -13.50
N ARG A 80 12.69 -15.94 -13.47
CA ARG A 80 11.77 -16.93 -12.91
C ARG A 80 11.10 -17.80 -13.97
N GLN A 81 11.02 -17.30 -15.22
CA GLN A 81 10.21 -17.90 -16.28
C GLN A 81 11.07 -18.13 -17.55
N ASN A 82 12.09 -18.97 -17.40
CA ASN A 82 13.02 -19.32 -18.48
C ASN A 82 12.39 -20.21 -19.58
N SER A 83 11.27 -20.89 -19.28
CA SER A 83 10.63 -21.85 -20.20
C SER A 83 10.00 -21.21 -21.43
N VAL A 84 9.63 -19.93 -21.36
CA VAL A 84 8.86 -19.28 -22.44
C VAL A 84 9.75 -18.80 -23.58
N SER A 85 11.00 -18.42 -23.31
CA SER A 85 11.98 -18.06 -24.35
C SER A 85 13.39 -17.87 -23.76
N LEU A 86 14.34 -18.65 -24.25
CA LEU A 86 15.77 -18.44 -24.03
C LEU A 86 16.26 -17.31 -24.94
N ARG A 87 16.27 -16.08 -24.43
CA ARG A 87 16.78 -14.91 -25.16
C ARG A 87 18.29 -14.81 -24.98
N LYS A 88 19.04 -14.77 -26.10
CA LYS A 88 20.50 -14.62 -26.10
C LYS A 88 20.98 -13.36 -25.37
N HIS A 89 20.23 -12.25 -25.46
CA HIS A 89 20.57 -10.98 -24.84
C HIS A 89 19.37 -10.38 -24.10
N LEU A 90 19.43 -10.30 -22.77
CA LEU A 90 18.31 -9.83 -21.94
C LEU A 90 18.13 -8.30 -21.97
N LYS A 91 19.22 -7.54 -22.11
CA LYS A 91 19.22 -6.07 -21.99
C LYS A 91 18.64 -5.34 -23.20
N LEU A 92 18.79 -5.93 -24.40
CA LEU A 92 18.29 -5.37 -25.67
C LEU A 92 17.03 -6.07 -26.18
N ALA A 93 16.51 -7.07 -25.45
CA ALA A 93 15.31 -7.77 -25.84
C ALA A 93 14.04 -6.94 -25.58
N SER A 94 12.98 -7.23 -26.34
CA SER A 94 11.66 -6.64 -26.11
C SER A 94 11.18 -6.91 -24.68
N LYS A 95 10.60 -5.89 -24.05
CA LYS A 95 10.08 -5.99 -22.68
C LYS A 95 8.94 -6.99 -22.54
N PHE A 96 8.13 -7.13 -23.59
CA PHE A 96 7.02 -8.05 -23.66
C PHE A 96 7.35 -9.24 -24.58
N TYR A 97 6.80 -10.39 -24.22
CA TYR A 97 6.87 -11.64 -24.98
C TYR A 97 5.63 -11.72 -25.86
N GLY A 98 5.76 -12.44 -26.99
CA GLY A 98 4.91 -12.41 -28.18
C GLY A 98 3.38 -12.48 -28.00
N PRO A 99 2.64 -12.55 -29.11
CA PRO A 99 1.19 -12.64 -29.07
C PRO A 99 0.77 -14.00 -28.50
N PHE A 100 0.11 -14.00 -27.35
CA PHE A 100 -0.53 -15.17 -26.76
C PHE A 100 -2.04 -15.03 -26.80
N LYS A 101 -2.71 -16.11 -27.17
CA LYS A 101 -4.17 -16.18 -27.15
C LYS A 101 -4.65 -16.57 -25.76
N ILE A 102 -5.62 -15.85 -25.23
CA ILE A 102 -6.25 -16.20 -23.96
C ILE A 102 -7.20 -17.39 -24.18
N ILE A 103 -6.93 -18.50 -23.48
CA ILE A 103 -7.68 -19.76 -23.63
C ILE A 103 -8.81 -19.85 -22.59
N ALA A 104 -8.58 -19.35 -21.38
CA ALA A 104 -9.56 -19.35 -20.31
C ALA A 104 -9.29 -18.17 -19.36
N ASN A 105 -10.36 -17.63 -18.74
CA ASN A 105 -10.25 -16.62 -17.69
C ASN A 105 -10.50 -17.28 -16.33
N ILE A 106 -9.49 -17.27 -15.46
CA ILE A 106 -9.56 -17.86 -14.11
C ILE A 106 -9.57 -16.70 -13.11
N GLY A 107 -10.78 -16.29 -12.70
CA GLY A 107 -11.01 -15.23 -11.72
C GLY A 107 -10.87 -13.79 -12.27
N LEU A 108 -11.26 -12.80 -11.46
CA LEU A 108 -11.08 -11.39 -11.79
C LEU A 108 -9.64 -10.96 -11.44
N TRP A 109 -8.82 -10.65 -12.45
CA TRP A 109 -7.45 -10.18 -12.25
C TRP A 109 -7.44 -8.72 -11.79
N HIS A 110 -7.79 -8.48 -10.52
CA HIS A 110 -7.58 -7.16 -9.93
C HIS A 110 -6.08 -6.92 -9.78
N THR A 111 -5.53 -5.94 -10.51
CA THR A 111 -4.17 -5.42 -10.25
C THR A 111 -4.14 -4.46 -9.04
N SER A 112 -5.19 -4.45 -8.22
CA SER A 112 -5.21 -3.72 -6.96
C SER A 112 -4.33 -4.45 -5.94
N CYS A 113 -3.11 -3.96 -5.76
CA CYS A 113 -2.38 -4.20 -4.53
C CYS A 113 -3.27 -3.67 -3.40
N ASN A 114 -3.90 -4.59 -2.64
CA ASN A 114 -4.62 -4.28 -1.42
C ASN A 114 -3.62 -3.67 -0.44
N PHE A 115 -3.47 -2.35 -0.47
CA PHE A 115 -3.03 -1.64 0.71
C PHE A 115 -4.12 -1.87 1.74
N LEU A 116 -3.78 -2.67 2.75
CA LEU A 116 -4.56 -2.88 3.96
C LEU A 116 -5.30 -1.59 4.31
N LYS A 117 -6.61 -1.57 4.08
CA LYS A 117 -7.51 -0.67 4.79
C LYS A 117 -7.38 -1.07 6.26
N ASN A 118 -6.47 -0.44 6.98
CA ASN A 118 -6.53 -0.50 8.43
C ASN A 118 -7.70 0.39 8.89
N PRO A 119 -8.46 -0.08 9.91
CA PRO A 119 -9.63 0.61 10.44
C PRO A 119 -9.30 1.94 11.09
#